data_AF-A0A2D6HC53-F1
#
_entry.id   AF-A0A2D6HC53-F1
#
_cell.length_a   1.000
_cell.length_b   1.000
_cell.length_c   1.000
_cell.angle_alpha   90.00
_cell.angle_beta   90.00
_cell.angle_gamma   90.00
#
_symmetry.space_group_name_H-M   'P 1'
#
loop_
_entity.id
_entity.type
_entity.pdbx_description
1 polymer ?
#
loop_
_entity_poly.entity_id
_entity_poly.type
_entity_poly.pdbx_seq_one_letter_code
_entity_poly.pdbx_strand_id
1 'polypeptide(L)'
;MITRPSHAALALAAGAALLAPSTAPLAQVRRKLPEPVVERACETDGDGLRQWARFDERCGSCRGGKTTECEHCKGYENLSVCAECDLTRKAPCRACRGSGRALDPLEALICPYCWGSTWYGCKLCKTRGKYPVKGAGDRDQKCGACKTRGVFECTPCKGLGFLPAAKFGSGGPGDAKLKKLRAARETLAETLESLKAYQPVHESRSKSEKAFAKAVDPAARVLPGIKGAKSLLETSLKGLGKGAGYVGYADWVDAEFLEFTDRTVFLLGHQLLLIDLCIARAEFNEQVGQRRGR
;
A
#
# COMPACT_ATOMS: atom_id res chain seq x y z
N MET A 1 -59.98 -30.05 -66.74
CA MET A 1 -58.57 -30.07 -66.29
C MET A 1 -58.01 -28.66 -66.40
N ILE A 2 -58.17 -27.86 -65.35
CA ILE A 2 -57.53 -26.55 -65.15
C ILE A 2 -57.23 -26.47 -63.64
N THR A 3 -56.05 -25.98 -63.31
CA THR A 3 -55.33 -26.13 -62.04
C THR A 3 -55.54 -24.95 -61.08
N ARG A 4 -55.19 -25.19 -59.79
CA ARG A 4 -54.94 -24.29 -58.64
C ARG A 4 -56.13 -24.04 -57.69
N PRO A 5 -55.93 -24.13 -56.36
CA PRO A 5 -55.02 -23.23 -55.61
C PRO A 5 -54.02 -23.93 -54.67
N SER A 6 -52.82 -23.36 -54.55
CA SER A 6 -51.87 -23.66 -53.47
C SER A 6 -51.95 -22.52 -52.46
N HIS A 7 -52.45 -22.83 -51.28
CA HIS A 7 -52.43 -21.93 -50.13
C HIS A 7 -51.04 -21.88 -49.50
N ALA A 8 -50.73 -20.67 -49.04
CA ALA A 8 -49.59 -20.23 -48.27
C ALA A 8 -49.07 -21.23 -47.21
N ALA A 9 -47.75 -21.40 -47.20
CA ALA A 9 -47.00 -21.83 -46.02
C ALA A 9 -45.83 -20.85 -45.82
N LEU A 10 -46.08 -19.75 -45.11
CA LEU A 10 -45.05 -18.87 -44.59
C LEU A 10 -44.76 -19.34 -43.15
N ALA A 11 -43.79 -20.23 -42.98
CA ALA A 11 -43.32 -20.64 -41.66
C ALA A 11 -42.28 -19.62 -41.17
N LEU A 12 -42.62 -18.89 -40.11
CA LEU A 12 -41.72 -18.01 -39.37
C LEU A 12 -40.54 -18.83 -38.81
N ALA A 13 -39.32 -18.54 -39.29
CA ALA A 13 -38.10 -18.87 -38.57
C ALA A 13 -37.82 -17.77 -37.53
N ALA A 14 -38.40 -17.89 -36.34
CA ALA A 14 -38.07 -17.03 -35.21
C ALA A 14 -36.82 -17.59 -34.50
N GLY A 15 -35.71 -16.85 -34.61
CA GLY A 15 -34.43 -17.19 -34.03
C GLY A 15 -34.46 -17.23 -32.50
N ALA A 16 -34.08 -18.38 -31.94
CA ALA A 16 -33.69 -18.51 -30.54
C ALA A 16 -32.18 -18.18 -30.44
N ALA A 17 -31.85 -16.90 -30.36
CA ALA A 17 -30.53 -16.48 -29.92
C ALA A 17 -30.40 -16.75 -28.42
N LEU A 18 -29.71 -17.83 -28.07
CA LEU A 18 -29.29 -18.15 -26.71
C LEU A 18 -28.43 -17.00 -26.18
N LEU A 19 -29.04 -16.10 -25.40
CA LEU A 19 -28.34 -15.13 -24.58
C LEU A 19 -27.64 -15.88 -23.45
N ALA A 20 -26.41 -16.34 -23.70
CA ALA A 20 -25.50 -16.76 -22.65
C ALA A 20 -25.27 -15.56 -21.72
N PRO A 21 -25.48 -15.68 -20.39
CA PRO A 21 -25.14 -14.62 -19.46
C PRO A 21 -23.63 -14.38 -19.55
N SER A 22 -23.25 -13.22 -20.08
CA SER A 22 -21.87 -12.77 -20.10
C SER A 22 -21.44 -12.54 -18.65
N THR A 23 -20.74 -13.51 -18.07
CA THR A 23 -20.00 -13.33 -16.81
C THR A 23 -18.78 -12.48 -17.12
N ALA A 24 -18.99 -11.19 -17.35
CA ALA A 24 -17.89 -10.24 -17.38
C ALA A 24 -17.21 -10.30 -16.00
N PRO A 25 -15.89 -10.55 -15.92
CA PRO A 25 -15.19 -10.51 -14.64
C PRO A 25 -15.43 -9.11 -14.03
N LEU A 26 -15.80 -9.08 -12.74
CA LEU A 26 -15.86 -7.85 -11.96
C LEU A 26 -14.43 -7.29 -11.93
N ALA A 27 -14.10 -6.44 -12.90
CA ALA A 27 -12.87 -5.68 -12.89
C ALA A 27 -12.89 -4.82 -11.63
N GLN A 28 -12.17 -5.27 -10.59
CA GLN A 28 -12.02 -4.49 -9.37
C GLN A 28 -11.34 -3.19 -9.77
N VAL A 29 -12.05 -2.07 -9.65
CA VAL A 29 -11.50 -0.74 -9.91
C VAL A 29 -10.38 -0.49 -8.92
N ARG A 30 -9.14 -0.73 -9.36
CA ARG A 30 -7.91 -0.54 -8.60
C ARG A 30 -7.82 0.94 -8.21
N ARG A 31 -7.96 1.25 -6.91
CA ARG A 31 -7.75 2.61 -6.42
C ARG A 31 -6.27 2.96 -6.57
N LYS A 32 -5.96 3.79 -7.56
CA LYS A 32 -4.62 4.38 -7.67
C LYS A 32 -4.35 5.20 -6.42
N LEU A 33 -3.20 4.96 -5.79
CA LEU A 33 -2.69 5.85 -4.76
C LEU A 33 -2.34 7.20 -5.41
N PRO A 34 -2.53 8.32 -4.69
CA PRO A 34 -2.07 9.60 -5.20
C PRO A 34 -0.56 9.56 -5.44
N GLU A 35 -0.08 10.41 -6.33
CA GLU A 35 1.37 10.58 -6.49
C GLU A 35 1.99 11.05 -5.17
N PRO A 36 3.15 10.50 -4.78
CA PRO A 36 3.83 10.95 -3.58
C PRO A 36 4.31 12.39 -3.76
N VAL A 37 4.16 13.20 -2.71
CA VAL A 37 4.68 14.57 -2.66
C VAL A 37 5.65 14.66 -1.49
N VAL A 38 6.83 15.23 -1.72
CA VAL A 38 7.88 15.41 -0.72
C VAL A 38 8.44 16.81 -0.84
N GLU A 39 8.36 17.57 0.25
CA GLU A 39 8.89 18.93 0.34
C GLU A 39 9.73 19.08 1.60
N ARG A 40 10.95 19.63 1.45
CA ARG A 40 11.80 20.07 2.56
C ARG A 40 12.60 21.30 2.18
N ALA A 41 12.55 22.30 3.04
CA ALA A 41 13.34 23.51 2.88
C ALA A 41 14.79 23.32 3.35
N CYS A 42 15.69 24.08 2.71
CA CYS A 42 17.06 24.30 3.16
C CYS A 42 17.26 25.78 3.49
N GLU A 43 18.16 26.05 4.43
CA GLU A 43 18.71 27.38 4.73
C GLU A 43 20.20 27.37 4.41
N THR A 44 20.77 28.53 4.06
CA THR A 44 22.21 28.67 3.86
C THR A 44 22.86 29.10 5.17
N ASP A 45 23.87 28.36 5.63
CA ASP A 45 24.62 28.69 6.84
C ASP A 45 25.71 29.75 6.59
N GLY A 46 26.43 30.14 7.65
CA GLY A 46 27.55 31.09 7.56
C GLY A 46 28.70 30.59 6.66
N ASP A 47 28.73 29.29 6.38
CA ASP A 47 29.67 28.67 5.45
C ASP A 47 29.16 28.63 4.01
N GLY A 48 28.02 29.27 3.72
CA GLY A 48 27.42 29.24 2.40
C GLY A 48 26.91 27.84 2.00
N LEU A 49 26.88 26.87 2.93
CA LEU A 49 26.39 25.53 2.70
C LEU A 49 24.88 25.49 2.94
N ARG A 50 24.16 24.68 2.17
CA ARG A 50 22.75 24.39 2.43
C ARG A 50 22.65 23.40 3.58
N GLN A 51 21.92 23.78 4.62
CA GLN A 51 21.51 22.95 5.74
C GLN A 51 20.00 22.74 5.69
N TRP A 52 19.53 21.58 6.15
CA TRP A 52 18.10 21.35 6.25
C TRP A 52 17.50 22.32 7.26
N ALA A 53 16.44 23.03 6.87
CA ALA A 53 15.72 23.89 7.79
C ALA A 53 15.12 23.03 8.91
N ARG A 54 15.01 23.61 10.11
CA ARG A 54 14.36 22.94 11.25
C ARG A 54 12.93 22.57 10.87
N PHE A 55 12.55 21.31 11.12
CA PHE A 55 11.21 20.81 10.88
C PHE A 55 10.44 20.69 12.19
N ASP A 56 9.50 21.58 12.44
CA ASP A 56 8.66 21.59 13.66
C ASP A 56 7.20 21.96 13.34
N GLU A 57 6.68 21.34 12.29
CA GLU A 57 5.34 21.64 11.80
C GLU A 57 4.26 20.95 12.64
N ARG A 58 3.14 21.64 12.82
CA ARG A 58 1.95 21.08 13.47
C ARG A 58 1.33 20.05 12.54
N CYS A 59 0.94 18.89 13.07
CA CYS A 59 0.28 17.87 12.26
C CYS A 59 -1.03 18.43 11.66
N GLY A 60 -1.11 18.50 10.32
CA GLY A 60 -2.30 19.03 9.63
C GLY A 60 -3.56 18.21 9.85
N SER A 61 -3.44 16.88 10.03
CA SER A 61 -4.58 15.97 10.21
C SER A 61 -5.30 16.17 11.54
N CYS A 62 -4.58 16.16 12.67
CA CYS A 62 -5.18 16.39 13.99
C CYS A 62 -5.10 17.85 14.45
N ARG A 63 -4.51 18.73 13.65
CA ARG A 63 -4.17 20.11 14.05
C ARG A 63 -3.55 20.10 15.44
N GLY A 64 -2.51 19.30 15.68
CA GLY A 64 -1.84 19.18 16.99
C GLY A 64 -2.65 18.57 18.15
N GLY A 65 -3.90 18.17 17.96
CA GLY A 65 -4.77 17.58 18.99
C GLY A 65 -4.41 16.14 19.39
N LYS A 66 -3.39 15.54 18.76
CA LYS A 66 -2.85 14.18 19.00
C LYS A 66 -3.81 13.01 18.76
N THR A 67 -5.11 13.23 18.81
CA THR A 67 -6.14 12.23 18.59
C THR A 67 -7.05 12.63 17.44
N THR A 68 -7.64 11.64 16.79
CA THR A 68 -8.69 11.80 15.78
C THR A 68 -9.82 10.82 16.10
N GLU A 69 -10.98 11.05 15.51
CA GLU A 69 -12.05 10.07 15.57
C GLU A 69 -11.60 8.76 14.92
N CYS A 70 -11.91 7.63 15.56
CA CYS A 70 -11.47 6.31 15.09
C CYS A 70 -12.25 5.91 13.83
N GLU A 71 -11.61 5.97 12.67
CA GLU A 71 -12.22 5.57 11.40
C GLU A 71 -12.68 4.11 11.40
N HIS A 72 -11.99 3.23 12.12
CA HIS A 72 -12.42 1.84 12.24
C HIS A 72 -13.77 1.73 13.00
N CYS A 73 -13.97 2.51 14.06
CA CYS A 73 -15.24 2.52 14.79
C CYS A 73 -16.37 3.20 14.01
N LYS A 74 -16.08 4.18 13.14
CA LYS A 74 -17.10 4.83 12.29
C LYS A 74 -17.85 3.84 11.40
N GLY A 75 -17.14 2.83 10.89
CA GLY A 75 -17.71 1.86 9.95
C GLY A 75 -18.50 0.74 10.61
N TYR A 76 -18.49 0.62 11.95
CA TYR A 76 -19.00 -0.54 12.65
C TYR A 76 -19.60 -0.18 14.02
N GLU A 77 -20.92 -0.35 14.16
CA GLU A 77 -21.62 -0.07 15.41
C GLU A 77 -21.38 -1.14 16.49
N ASN A 78 -21.12 -2.39 16.07
CA ASN A 78 -21.09 -3.58 16.95
C ASN A 78 -19.72 -4.29 16.96
N LEU A 79 -18.61 -3.53 17.06
CA LEU A 79 -17.29 -4.12 17.30
C LEU A 79 -17.18 -4.58 18.75
N SER A 80 -16.79 -5.83 18.97
CA SER A 80 -16.46 -6.34 20.31
C SER A 80 -15.09 -5.90 20.79
N VAL A 81 -14.17 -5.58 19.86
CA VAL A 81 -12.83 -5.02 20.12
C VAL A 81 -12.46 -4.15 18.92
N CYS A 82 -11.86 -2.99 19.17
CA CYS A 82 -11.25 -2.18 18.11
C CYS A 82 -9.73 -2.09 18.32
N ALA A 83 -8.95 -2.68 17.42
CA ALA A 83 -7.48 -2.70 17.51
C ALA A 83 -6.83 -1.30 17.48
N GLU A 84 -7.57 -0.26 17.08
CA GLU A 84 -7.03 1.09 16.92
C GLU A 84 -7.29 2.00 18.13
N CYS A 85 -8.45 1.88 18.78
CA CYS A 85 -8.85 2.79 19.85
C CYS A 85 -9.43 2.08 21.09
N ASP A 86 -9.46 0.76 21.11
CA ASP A 86 -10.05 -0.03 22.20
C ASP A 86 -11.46 0.44 22.60
N LEU A 87 -12.32 0.64 21.58
CA LEU A 87 -13.71 1.10 21.69
C LEU A 87 -13.92 2.52 22.28
N THR A 88 -12.87 3.27 22.60
CA THR A 88 -12.98 4.68 23.07
C THR A 88 -13.47 5.66 21.99
N ARG A 89 -13.55 5.21 20.73
CA ARG A 89 -13.86 6.01 19.52
C ARG A 89 -12.89 7.16 19.23
N LYS A 90 -11.82 7.32 20.01
CA LYS A 90 -10.72 8.26 19.76
C LYS A 90 -9.42 7.49 19.58
N ALA A 91 -8.84 7.57 18.39
CA ALA A 91 -7.57 6.94 18.06
C ALA A 91 -6.42 7.95 18.13
N PRO A 92 -5.17 7.53 18.40
CA PRO A 92 -4.01 8.34 18.09
C PRO A 92 -4.03 8.76 16.62
N CYS A 93 -3.79 10.03 16.34
CA CYS A 93 -3.81 10.55 14.98
C CYS A 93 -2.82 9.79 14.11
N ARG A 94 -3.30 9.07 13.09
CA ARG A 94 -2.47 8.19 12.25
C ARG A 94 -1.32 8.92 11.55
N ALA A 95 -1.52 10.18 11.18
CA ALA A 95 -0.53 11.00 10.48
C ALA A 95 0.67 11.42 11.35
N CYS A 96 0.49 11.51 12.67
CA CYS A 96 1.54 11.94 13.61
C CYS A 96 1.78 10.98 14.77
N ARG A 97 1.05 9.86 14.80
CA ARG A 97 1.10 8.85 15.87
C ARG A 97 0.85 9.43 17.26
N GLY A 98 0.04 10.48 17.33
CA GLY A 98 -0.26 11.17 18.59
C GLY A 98 0.84 12.10 19.11
N SER A 99 1.88 12.38 18.34
CA SER A 99 2.85 13.42 18.70
C SER A 99 2.23 14.82 18.62
N GLY A 100 1.26 15.02 17.71
CA GLY A 100 0.72 16.33 17.35
C GLY A 100 1.60 17.12 16.37
N ARG A 101 2.77 16.58 15.99
CA ARG A 101 3.73 17.16 15.04
C ARG A 101 3.72 16.40 13.73
N ALA A 102 3.92 17.07 12.60
CA ALA A 102 4.11 16.39 11.34
C ALA A 102 5.37 15.51 11.40
N LEU A 103 5.37 14.39 10.68
CA LEU A 103 6.56 13.55 10.54
C LEU A 103 7.52 14.26 9.59
N ASP A 104 8.79 14.39 9.98
CA ASP A 104 9.82 14.89 9.06
C ASP A 104 10.01 13.85 7.94
N PRO A 105 9.79 14.20 6.66
CA PRO A 105 9.95 13.27 5.55
C PRO A 105 11.41 12.77 5.39
N LEU A 106 12.42 13.45 5.96
CA LEU A 106 13.80 12.95 6.02
C LEU A 106 13.97 11.80 7.01
N GLU A 107 13.08 11.69 8.00
CA GLU A 107 13.14 10.67 9.04
C GLU A 107 12.21 9.50 8.75
N ALA A 108 10.96 9.79 8.35
CA ALA A 108 9.93 8.78 8.21
C ALA A 108 8.78 9.16 7.26
N LEU A 109 8.13 8.14 6.72
CA LEU A 109 6.91 8.23 5.93
C LEU A 109 5.79 7.43 6.64
N ILE A 110 4.55 7.94 6.62
CA ILE A 110 3.38 7.16 7.03
C ILE A 110 3.36 5.84 6.27
N CYS A 111 3.31 4.72 6.98
CA CYS A 111 3.45 3.40 6.37
C CYS A 111 2.30 3.15 5.37
N PRO A 112 2.55 3.02 4.05
CA PRO A 112 1.49 2.87 3.05
C PRO A 112 0.79 1.51 3.14
N TYR A 113 1.35 0.56 3.90
CA TYR A 113 0.72 -0.73 4.14
C TYR A 113 -0.34 -0.70 5.25
N CYS A 114 -0.24 0.20 6.22
CA CYS A 114 -1.27 0.31 7.27
C CYS A 114 -1.90 1.70 7.34
N TRP A 115 -1.48 2.64 6.50
CA TRP A 115 -1.92 4.04 6.52
C TRP A 115 -1.82 4.66 7.93
N GLY A 116 -0.75 4.33 8.67
CA GLY A 116 -0.54 4.82 10.04
C GLY A 116 -1.33 4.11 11.13
N SER A 117 -2.18 3.13 10.79
CA SER A 117 -3.01 2.40 11.76
C SER A 117 -2.26 1.33 12.56
N THR A 118 -1.03 0.97 12.18
CA THR A 118 -0.20 -0.14 12.74
C THR A 118 -0.67 -1.55 12.45
N TRP A 119 -1.85 -1.68 11.84
CA TRP A 119 -2.45 -2.97 11.53
C TRP A 119 -2.83 -3.04 10.05
N TYR A 120 -2.82 -4.23 9.49
CA TYR A 120 -3.34 -4.50 8.15
C TYR A 120 -4.71 -5.17 8.28
N GLY A 121 -5.73 -4.61 7.63
CA GLY A 121 -7.08 -5.15 7.69
C GLY A 121 -7.18 -6.51 7.02
N CYS A 122 -7.77 -7.50 7.70
CA CYS A 122 -8.04 -8.80 7.09
C CYS A 122 -9.10 -8.66 6.00
N LYS A 123 -8.70 -8.87 4.75
CA LYS A 123 -9.58 -8.76 3.58
C LYS A 123 -10.71 -9.77 3.59
N LEU A 124 -10.43 -11.00 4.06
CA LEU A 124 -11.41 -12.08 4.11
C LEU A 124 -12.65 -11.71 4.93
N CYS A 125 -12.45 -11.19 6.15
CA CYS A 125 -13.55 -10.77 7.02
C CYS A 125 -13.83 -9.27 6.97
N LYS A 126 -13.23 -8.54 6.03
CA LYS A 126 -13.31 -7.08 5.92
C LYS A 126 -13.14 -6.38 7.26
N THR A 127 -12.08 -6.74 7.99
CA THR A 127 -11.74 -6.22 9.33
C THR A 127 -12.68 -6.54 10.49
N ARG A 128 -13.77 -7.28 10.28
CA ARG A 128 -14.76 -7.57 11.33
C ARG A 128 -14.33 -8.66 12.31
N GLY A 129 -13.34 -9.47 11.95
CA GLY A 129 -12.96 -10.68 12.70
C GLY A 129 -13.96 -11.84 12.57
N LYS A 130 -15.10 -11.58 11.91
CA LYS A 130 -16.17 -12.53 11.66
C LYS A 130 -16.82 -12.22 10.30
N TYR A 131 -17.49 -13.18 9.70
CA TYR A 131 -18.19 -12.97 8.44
C TYR A 131 -19.53 -13.71 8.42
N PRO A 132 -20.56 -13.15 7.78
CA PRO A 132 -21.84 -13.82 7.63
C PRO A 132 -21.69 -15.01 6.68
N VAL A 133 -22.33 -16.14 7.01
CA VAL A 133 -22.38 -17.32 6.13
C VAL A 133 -23.76 -17.42 5.50
N LYS A 134 -23.80 -17.48 4.17
CA LYS A 134 -25.05 -17.60 3.41
C LYS A 134 -25.77 -18.89 3.82
N GLY A 135 -27.02 -18.77 4.27
CA GLY A 135 -27.84 -19.90 4.71
C GLY A 135 -27.72 -20.28 6.19
N ALA A 136 -26.87 -19.61 6.98
CA ALA A 136 -26.71 -19.89 8.41
C ALA A 136 -27.55 -18.98 9.34
N GLY A 137 -28.50 -18.20 8.79
CA GLY A 137 -29.24 -17.17 9.53
C GLY A 137 -28.34 -16.04 10.03
N ASP A 138 -28.62 -15.50 11.23
CA ASP A 138 -27.86 -14.41 11.88
C ASP A 138 -26.54 -14.86 12.53
N ARG A 139 -26.08 -16.09 12.28
CA ARG A 139 -24.88 -16.64 12.91
C ARG A 139 -23.62 -16.24 12.12
N ASP A 140 -22.90 -15.26 12.66
CA ASP A 140 -21.56 -14.90 12.20
C ASP A 140 -20.56 -16.04 12.44
N GLN A 141 -19.74 -16.39 11.44
CA GLN A 141 -18.61 -17.29 11.63
C GLN A 141 -17.33 -16.55 12.00
N LYS A 142 -16.58 -17.14 12.93
CA LYS A 142 -15.25 -16.66 13.33
C LYS A 142 -14.29 -16.71 12.15
N CYS A 143 -13.59 -15.61 11.89
CA CYS A 143 -12.58 -15.58 10.84
C CYS A 143 -11.32 -16.35 11.27
N GLY A 144 -11.11 -17.52 10.66
CA GLY A 144 -9.93 -18.35 10.90
C GLY A 144 -8.62 -17.73 10.39
N ALA A 145 -8.68 -16.80 9.43
CA ALA A 145 -7.51 -16.10 8.89
C ALA A 145 -6.86 -15.19 9.93
N CYS A 146 -7.63 -14.25 10.48
CA CYS A 146 -7.15 -13.29 11.47
C CYS A 146 -7.39 -13.74 12.93
N LYS A 147 -7.79 -15.00 13.15
CA LYS A 147 -8.16 -15.54 14.48
C LYS A 147 -9.08 -14.58 15.24
N THR A 148 -10.17 -14.18 14.61
CA THR A 148 -11.17 -13.22 15.12
C THR A 148 -10.73 -11.79 15.43
N ARG A 149 -9.46 -11.43 15.22
CA ARG A 149 -8.97 -10.06 15.48
C ARG A 149 -9.42 -9.03 14.44
N GLY A 150 -9.81 -9.47 13.25
CA GLY A 150 -10.10 -8.62 12.09
C GLY A 150 -8.86 -8.03 11.42
N VAL A 151 -7.70 -8.08 12.07
CA VAL A 151 -6.48 -7.42 11.58
C VAL A 151 -5.25 -8.30 11.76
N PHE A 152 -4.19 -7.96 11.03
CA PHE A 152 -2.83 -8.47 11.19
C PHE A 152 -1.92 -7.34 11.65
N GLU A 153 -0.85 -7.65 12.35
CA GLU A 153 0.18 -6.65 12.65
C GLU A 153 0.87 -6.22 11.35
N CYS A 154 1.08 -4.91 11.17
CA CYS A 154 1.77 -4.40 9.99
C CYS A 154 3.29 -4.61 10.11
N THR A 155 3.77 -5.74 9.61
CA THR A 155 5.20 -6.10 9.66
C THR A 155 6.17 -5.15 8.93
N PRO A 156 5.80 -4.40 7.86
CA PRO A 156 6.65 -3.34 7.29
C PRO A 156 7.10 -2.30 8.31
N CYS A 157 6.15 -1.79 9.11
CA CYS A 157 6.43 -0.76 10.11
C CYS A 157 6.59 -1.33 11.53
N LYS A 158 6.46 -2.65 11.73
CA LYS A 158 6.55 -3.30 13.05
C LYS A 158 5.72 -2.60 14.13
N GLY A 159 4.47 -2.28 13.78
CA GLY A 159 3.56 -1.57 14.68
C GLY A 159 3.84 -0.08 14.90
N LEU A 160 4.85 0.52 14.26
CA LEU A 160 5.16 1.96 14.44
C LEU A 160 4.19 2.88 13.69
N GLY A 161 3.53 2.40 12.63
CA GLY A 161 2.65 3.20 11.77
C GLY A 161 3.39 4.07 10.75
N PHE A 162 4.72 4.14 10.83
CA PHE A 162 5.58 4.80 9.85
C PHE A 162 6.72 3.88 9.42
N LEU A 163 7.22 4.09 8.22
CA LEU A 163 8.44 3.49 7.70
C LEU A 163 9.57 4.51 7.84
N PRO A 164 10.73 4.13 8.41
CA PRO A 164 11.91 4.97 8.35
C PRO A 164 12.28 5.28 6.91
N ALA A 165 12.84 6.46 6.67
CA ALA A 165 13.45 6.80 5.39
C ALA A 165 14.63 5.86 5.06
N ALA A 166 15.12 5.95 3.82
CA ALA A 166 16.29 5.21 3.35
C ALA A 166 17.50 5.36 4.31
N LYS A 167 18.18 4.24 4.58
CA LYS A 167 19.33 4.21 5.50
C LYS A 167 20.65 4.26 4.75
N PHE A 168 21.57 5.10 5.22
CA PHE A 168 22.90 5.30 4.62
C PHE A 168 24.03 5.10 5.63
N GLY A 169 24.11 3.90 6.21
CA GLY A 169 25.00 3.61 7.34
C GLY A 169 24.28 3.89 8.67
N SER A 170 24.89 4.66 9.56
CA SER A 170 24.27 5.11 10.81
C SER A 170 23.30 6.29 10.64
N GLY A 171 23.37 7.00 9.51
CA GLY A 171 22.54 8.18 9.22
C GLY A 171 21.40 7.93 8.24
N GLY A 172 20.53 8.95 8.13
CA GLY A 172 19.46 9.03 7.14
C GLY A 172 19.93 9.62 5.79
N PRO A 173 18.99 9.87 4.86
CA PRO A 173 19.31 10.46 3.56
C PRO A 173 19.84 11.89 3.69
N GLY A 174 19.47 12.62 4.75
CA GLY A 174 19.86 14.01 4.96
C GLY A 174 21.37 14.23 5.12
N ASP A 175 22.11 13.22 5.58
CA ASP A 175 23.56 13.31 5.87
C ASP A 175 24.41 12.41 4.97
N ALA A 176 23.79 11.77 3.98
CA ALA A 176 24.46 10.80 3.13
C ALA A 176 25.37 11.50 2.10
N LYS A 177 26.51 10.88 1.80
CA LYS A 177 27.43 11.34 0.74
C LYS A 177 26.77 11.20 -0.64
N LEU A 178 27.04 12.15 -1.55
CA LEU A 178 26.47 12.19 -2.90
C LEU A 178 26.59 10.87 -3.66
N LYS A 179 27.77 10.24 -3.64
CA LYS A 179 27.99 8.93 -4.28
C LYS A 179 27.03 7.85 -3.78
N LYS A 180 26.74 7.81 -2.48
CA LYS A 180 25.81 6.84 -1.89
C LYS A 180 24.37 7.16 -2.26
N LEU A 181 23.99 8.45 -2.25
CA LEU A 181 22.66 8.90 -2.66
C LEU A 181 22.35 8.51 -4.10
N ARG A 182 23.28 8.76 -5.04
CA ARG A 182 23.12 8.38 -6.46
C ARG A 182 22.97 6.87 -6.66
N ALA A 183 23.81 6.07 -5.98
CA ALA A 183 23.71 4.60 -6.06
C ALA A 183 22.38 4.07 -5.49
N ALA A 184 21.90 4.65 -4.38
CA ALA A 184 20.60 4.31 -3.83
C ALA A 184 19.46 4.70 -4.77
N ARG A 185 19.51 5.90 -5.35
CA ARG A 185 18.53 6.38 -6.33
C ARG A 185 18.40 5.41 -7.51
N GLU A 186 19.52 5.00 -8.10
CA GLU A 186 19.57 4.05 -9.21
C GLU A 186 18.92 2.71 -8.82
N THR A 187 19.32 2.15 -7.66
CA THR A 187 18.73 0.91 -7.14
C THR A 187 17.21 1.01 -6.96
N LEU A 188 16.72 2.12 -6.39
CA LEU A 188 15.29 2.32 -6.16
C LEU A 188 14.52 2.53 -7.47
N ALA A 189 15.11 3.21 -8.45
CA ALA A 189 14.49 3.44 -9.76
C ALA A 189 14.36 2.12 -10.55
N GLU A 190 15.40 1.29 -10.57
CA GLU A 190 15.34 -0.04 -11.20
C GLU A 190 14.30 -0.95 -10.54
N THR A 191 14.22 -0.91 -9.20
CA THR A 191 13.22 -1.66 -8.43
C THR A 191 11.80 -1.16 -8.76
N LEU A 192 11.62 0.15 -8.85
CA LEU A 192 10.34 0.78 -9.20
C LEU A 192 9.86 0.34 -10.59
N GLU A 193 10.72 0.38 -11.60
CA GLU A 193 10.37 -0.06 -12.95
C GLU A 193 10.06 -1.57 -12.99
N SER A 194 10.84 -2.39 -12.27
CA SER A 194 10.55 -3.82 -12.12
C SER A 194 9.17 -4.10 -11.51
N LEU A 195 8.74 -3.30 -10.53
CA LEU A 195 7.42 -3.43 -9.92
C LEU A 195 6.29 -2.88 -10.78
N LYS A 196 6.51 -1.83 -11.56
CA LYS A 196 5.51 -1.34 -12.52
C LYS A 196 5.20 -2.38 -13.60
N ALA A 197 6.21 -3.17 -13.98
CA ALA A 197 6.07 -4.29 -14.91
C ALA A 197 5.55 -5.58 -14.27
N TYR A 198 5.44 -5.64 -12.94
CA TYR A 198 5.01 -6.85 -12.23
C TYR A 198 3.55 -7.19 -12.54
N GLN A 199 3.30 -8.46 -12.84
CA GLN A 199 1.97 -9.04 -12.94
C GLN A 199 1.90 -10.32 -12.08
N PRO A 200 0.79 -10.57 -11.36
CA PRO A 200 0.57 -11.84 -10.69
C PRO A 200 0.55 -12.99 -11.70
N VAL A 201 1.15 -14.13 -11.31
CA VAL A 201 1.06 -15.39 -12.05
C VAL A 201 -0.19 -16.14 -11.59
N HIS A 202 -1.29 -15.98 -12.33
CA HIS A 202 -2.62 -16.54 -11.98
C HIS A 202 -2.61 -18.03 -11.63
N GLU A 203 -1.77 -18.81 -12.32
CA GLU A 203 -1.68 -20.27 -12.16
C GLU A 203 -0.97 -20.70 -10.88
N SER A 204 -0.23 -19.81 -10.21
CA SER A 204 0.57 -20.18 -9.06
C SER A 204 0.90 -19.01 -8.13
N ARG A 205 0.21 -18.98 -6.99
CA ARG A 205 0.50 -18.07 -5.87
C ARG A 205 1.99 -18.09 -5.49
N SER A 206 2.59 -19.28 -5.43
CA SER A 206 4.01 -19.41 -5.07
C SER A 206 4.94 -18.76 -6.10
N LYS A 207 4.62 -18.86 -7.40
CA LYS A 207 5.38 -18.14 -8.44
C LYS A 207 5.20 -16.63 -8.29
N SER A 208 3.98 -16.14 -8.04
CA SER A 208 3.70 -14.72 -7.80
C SER A 208 4.45 -14.16 -6.59
N GLU A 209 4.47 -14.89 -5.47
CA GLU A 209 5.23 -14.54 -4.25
C GLU A 209 6.73 -14.42 -4.54
N LYS A 210 7.29 -15.38 -5.27
CA LYS A 210 8.72 -15.37 -5.66
C LYS A 210 9.04 -14.22 -6.61
N ALA A 211 8.19 -13.97 -7.60
CA ALA A 211 8.36 -12.88 -8.55
C ALA A 211 8.30 -11.51 -7.85
N PHE A 212 7.35 -11.33 -6.92
CA PHE A 212 7.24 -10.10 -6.13
C PHE A 212 8.48 -9.92 -5.24
N ALA A 213 8.89 -10.96 -4.52
CA ALA A 213 10.10 -10.93 -3.68
C ALA A 213 11.34 -10.55 -4.51
N LYS A 214 11.52 -11.18 -5.66
CA LYS A 214 12.64 -10.88 -6.58
C LYS A 214 12.63 -9.42 -7.03
N ALA A 215 11.46 -8.84 -7.29
CA ALA A 215 11.34 -7.44 -7.71
C ALA A 215 11.70 -6.46 -6.59
N VAL A 216 11.38 -6.76 -5.32
CA VAL A 216 11.62 -5.85 -4.18
C VAL A 216 12.97 -6.02 -3.48
N ASP A 217 13.60 -7.19 -3.62
CA ASP A 217 14.84 -7.53 -2.91
C ASP A 217 16.00 -6.54 -3.12
N PRO A 218 16.23 -5.98 -4.33
CA PRO A 218 17.29 -4.97 -4.53
C PRO A 218 17.13 -3.74 -3.63
N ALA A 219 15.91 -3.21 -3.51
CA ALA A 219 15.60 -2.05 -2.68
C ALA A 219 15.75 -2.33 -1.17
N ALA A 220 15.74 -3.59 -0.73
CA ALA A 220 15.74 -3.96 0.69
C ALA A 220 17.02 -3.58 1.45
N ARG A 221 18.11 -3.29 0.73
CA ARG A 221 19.37 -2.77 1.31
C ARG A 221 19.28 -1.28 1.62
N VAL A 222 18.56 -0.53 0.79
CA VAL A 222 18.37 0.92 0.92
C VAL A 222 17.19 1.23 1.86
N LEU A 223 16.11 0.44 1.74
CA LEU A 223 14.86 0.58 2.48
C LEU A 223 14.53 -0.70 3.25
N PRO A 224 15.10 -0.91 4.45
CA PRO A 224 14.89 -2.15 5.21
C PRO A 224 13.42 -2.46 5.51
N GLY A 225 12.57 -1.42 5.60
CA GLY A 225 11.12 -1.57 5.81
C GLY A 225 10.40 -2.35 4.71
N ILE A 226 10.95 -2.40 3.49
CA ILE A 226 10.35 -3.14 2.36
C ILE A 226 10.38 -4.66 2.60
N LYS A 227 11.32 -5.16 3.43
CA LYS A 227 11.38 -6.59 3.78
C LYS A 227 10.13 -7.07 4.51
N GLY A 228 9.52 -6.18 5.32
CA GLY A 228 8.27 -6.51 5.99
C GLY A 228 7.08 -6.61 5.02
N ALA A 229 7.14 -5.98 3.85
CA ALA A 229 6.04 -6.06 2.86
C ALA A 229 5.79 -7.50 2.41
N LYS A 230 6.86 -8.24 2.12
CA LYS A 230 6.78 -9.66 1.79
C LYS A 230 6.10 -10.47 2.91
N SER A 231 6.55 -10.30 4.14
CA SER A 231 6.00 -11.04 5.29
C SER A 231 4.51 -10.72 5.53
N LEU A 232 4.11 -9.46 5.33
CA LEU A 232 2.71 -9.07 5.45
C LEU A 232 1.84 -9.65 4.34
N LEU A 233 2.35 -9.63 3.10
CA LEU A 233 1.69 -10.24 1.94
C LEU A 233 1.48 -11.74 2.16
N GLU A 234 2.52 -12.48 2.55
CA GLU A 234 2.44 -13.91 2.87
C GLU A 234 1.42 -14.19 3.98
N THR A 235 1.39 -13.35 5.02
CA THR A 235 0.42 -13.48 6.12
C THR A 235 -1.02 -13.27 5.63
N SER A 236 -1.24 -12.24 4.80
CA SER A 236 -2.55 -11.94 4.24
C SER A 236 -3.03 -13.05 3.29
N LEU A 237 -2.16 -13.50 2.38
CA LEU A 237 -2.42 -14.59 1.44
C LEU A 237 -2.67 -15.93 2.13
N LYS A 238 -1.92 -16.26 3.20
CA LYS A 238 -2.19 -17.44 4.01
C LYS A 238 -3.57 -17.37 4.67
N GLY A 239 -3.98 -16.16 5.06
CA GLY A 239 -5.34 -15.88 5.52
C GLY A 239 -6.38 -16.17 4.45
N LEU A 240 -6.18 -15.65 3.23
CA LEU A 240 -7.05 -15.90 2.08
C LEU A 240 -7.12 -17.39 1.72
N GLY A 241 -6.02 -18.14 1.81
CA GLY A 241 -5.99 -19.57 1.49
C GLY A 241 -6.90 -20.44 2.36
N LYS A 242 -7.26 -20.00 3.57
CA LYS A 242 -8.32 -20.64 4.37
C LYS A 242 -9.73 -20.47 3.78
N GLY A 243 -9.81 -19.67 2.73
CA GLY A 243 -10.98 -19.36 1.94
C GLY A 243 -10.86 -19.79 0.48
N ALA A 244 -10.01 -20.76 0.14
CA ALA A 244 -9.86 -21.24 -1.22
C ALA A 244 -11.18 -21.75 -1.86
N GLY A 245 -12.18 -22.09 -1.04
CA GLY A 245 -13.53 -22.45 -1.50
C GLY A 245 -14.48 -21.25 -1.75
N TYR A 246 -14.05 -20.01 -1.55
CA TYR A 246 -14.88 -18.84 -1.86
C TYR A 246 -14.87 -18.54 -3.36
N VAL A 247 -16.04 -18.19 -3.89
CA VAL A 247 -16.18 -17.68 -5.26
C VAL A 247 -15.30 -16.45 -5.44
N GLY A 248 -14.50 -16.44 -6.52
CA GLY A 248 -13.58 -15.36 -6.85
C GLY A 248 -12.22 -15.41 -6.13
N TYR A 249 -11.88 -16.50 -5.43
CA TYR A 249 -10.62 -16.62 -4.66
C TYR A 249 -9.37 -16.20 -5.45
N ALA A 250 -9.25 -16.59 -6.72
CA ALA A 250 -8.14 -16.19 -7.59
C ALA A 250 -8.08 -14.67 -7.75
N ASP A 251 -9.21 -14.02 -8.05
CA ASP A 251 -9.31 -12.56 -8.17
C ASP A 251 -8.92 -11.84 -6.86
N TRP A 252 -9.26 -12.40 -5.70
CA TRP A 252 -8.84 -11.86 -4.40
C TRP A 252 -7.33 -11.94 -4.20
N VAL A 253 -6.71 -13.05 -4.61
CA VAL A 253 -5.26 -13.24 -4.54
C VAL A 253 -4.56 -12.24 -5.45
N ASP A 254 -5.04 -12.06 -6.68
CA ASP A 254 -4.44 -11.11 -7.62
C ASP A 254 -4.62 -9.67 -7.16
N ALA A 255 -5.80 -9.31 -6.66
CA ALA A 255 -6.06 -8.00 -6.07
C ALA A 255 -5.12 -7.70 -4.90
N GLU A 256 -4.82 -8.71 -4.06
CA GLU A 256 -3.88 -8.56 -2.96
C GLU A 256 -2.46 -8.27 -3.45
N PHE A 257 -1.99 -9.00 -4.46
CA PHE A 257 -0.68 -8.72 -5.08
C PHE A 257 -0.63 -7.32 -5.68
N LEU A 258 -1.66 -6.91 -6.42
CA LEU A 258 -1.71 -5.59 -7.05
C LEU A 258 -1.77 -4.47 -6.01
N GLU A 259 -2.50 -4.64 -4.92
CA GLU A 259 -2.55 -3.67 -3.81
C GLU A 259 -1.19 -3.53 -3.13
N PHE A 260 -0.48 -4.63 -2.91
CA PHE A 260 0.88 -4.58 -2.37
C PHE A 260 1.86 -3.93 -3.34
N THR A 261 1.75 -4.22 -4.64
CA THR A 261 2.52 -3.57 -5.69
C THR A 261 2.28 -2.06 -5.69
N ASP A 262 1.03 -1.59 -5.65
CA ASP A 262 0.71 -0.15 -5.58
C ASP A 262 1.36 0.54 -4.39
N ARG A 263 1.24 -0.05 -3.20
CA ARG A 263 1.80 0.50 -1.97
C ARG A 263 3.32 0.53 -1.98
N THR A 264 3.92 -0.46 -2.62
CA THR A 264 5.37 -0.54 -2.81
C THR A 264 5.85 0.50 -3.82
N VAL A 265 5.13 0.66 -4.93
CA VAL A 265 5.37 1.71 -5.95
C VAL A 265 5.28 3.10 -5.32
N PHE A 266 4.25 3.35 -4.51
CA PHE A 266 4.10 4.62 -3.78
C PHE A 266 5.28 4.86 -2.82
N LEU A 267 5.68 3.86 -2.03
CA LEU A 267 6.84 3.94 -1.13
C LEU A 267 8.11 4.29 -1.89
N LEU A 268 8.40 3.58 -2.99
CA LEU A 268 9.61 3.80 -3.79
C LEU A 268 9.62 5.17 -4.45
N GLY A 269 8.48 5.60 -5.01
CA GLY A 269 8.32 6.93 -5.58
C GLY A 269 8.59 8.03 -4.56
N HIS A 270 8.03 7.92 -3.34
CA HIS A 270 8.32 8.86 -2.27
C HIS A 270 9.80 8.90 -1.90
N GLN A 271 10.45 7.74 -1.78
CA GLN A 271 11.86 7.67 -1.38
C GLN A 271 12.79 8.19 -2.49
N LEU A 272 12.43 8.02 -3.77
CA LEU A 272 13.15 8.63 -4.88
C LEU A 272 13.10 10.15 -4.83
N LEU A 273 11.91 10.75 -4.64
CA LEU A 273 11.77 12.21 -4.50
C LEU A 273 12.62 12.75 -3.33
N LEU A 274 12.58 12.06 -2.19
CA LEU A 274 13.40 12.42 -1.03
C LEU A 274 14.90 12.36 -1.33
N ILE A 275 15.36 11.30 -2.00
CA ILE A 275 16.77 11.14 -2.37
C ILE A 275 17.18 12.21 -3.39
N ASP A 276 16.30 12.58 -4.32
CA ASP A 276 16.57 13.64 -5.31
C ASP A 276 16.76 15.00 -4.63
N LEU A 277 15.96 15.32 -3.62
CA LEU A 277 16.17 16.52 -2.78
C LEU A 277 17.53 16.47 -2.06
N CYS A 278 17.90 15.33 -1.50
CA CYS A 278 19.20 15.16 -0.85
C CYS A 278 20.37 15.26 -1.82
N ILE A 279 20.24 14.74 -3.05
CA ILE A 279 21.24 14.88 -4.11
C ILE A 279 21.42 16.35 -4.45
N ALA A 280 20.34 17.09 -4.69
CA ALA A 280 20.41 18.51 -5.04
C ALA A 280 21.11 19.34 -3.95
N ARG A 281 20.84 19.05 -2.67
CA ARG A 281 21.56 19.67 -1.54
C ARG A 281 23.04 19.29 -1.54
N ALA A 282 23.35 18.00 -1.67
CA ALA A 282 24.73 17.51 -1.62
C ALA A 282 25.59 18.07 -2.77
N GLU A 283 25.03 18.15 -3.98
CA GLU A 283 25.69 18.73 -5.15
C GLU A 283 26.01 20.21 -4.94
N PHE A 284 25.05 20.98 -4.40
CA PHE A 284 25.28 22.38 -4.05
C PHE A 284 26.44 22.53 -3.05
N ASN A 285 26.44 21.72 -1.98
CA ASN A 285 27.46 21.79 -0.95
C ASN A 285 28.86 21.39 -1.46
N GLU A 286 28.95 20.37 -2.32
CA GLU A 286 30.23 20.00 -2.97
C GLU A 286 30.77 21.12 -3.86
N GLN A 287 29.91 21.83 -4.61
CA GLN A 287 30.33 22.97 -5.43
C GLN A 287 30.86 24.13 -4.60
N VAL A 288 30.20 24.47 -3.48
CA VAL A 288 30.67 25.51 -2.55
C VAL A 288 32.01 25.12 -1.93
N GLY A 289 32.16 23.86 -1.51
CA GLY A 289 33.42 23.34 -0.99
C GLY A 289 34.58 23.43 -2.00
N GLN A 290 34.34 23.11 -3.28
CA GLN A 290 35.34 23.23 -4.33
C GLN A 290 35.77 24.68 -4.60
N ARG A 291 34.85 25.64 -4.50
CA ARG A 291 35.18 27.07 -4.69
C ARG A 291 36.04 27.63 -3.56
N ARG A 292 35.87 27.13 -2.34
CA ARG A 292 36.67 27.54 -1.16
C ARG A 292 38.06 26.93 -1.13
N GLY A 293 38.24 25.76 -1.76
CA GLY A 293 39.53 25.06 -1.83
C GLY A 293 40.42 25.48 -3.01
N ARG A 294 39.97 26.41 -3.84
CA ARG A 294 40.77 27.06 -4.90
C ARG A 294 41.17 28.46 -4.45
#